data_AF-A0A949AXQ0-F1
#
_entry.id   AF-A0A949AXQ0-F1
#
_cell.length_a   1.000
_cell.length_b   1.000
_cell.length_c   1.000
_cell.angle_alpha   90.00
_cell.angle_beta   90.00
_cell.angle_gamma   90.00
#
_symmetry.space_group_name_H-M   'P 1'
#
loop_
_entity.id
_entity.type
_entity.pdbx_description
1 polymer ?
#
loop_
_entity_poly.entity_id
_entity_poly.type
_entity_poly.pdbx_seq_one_letter_code
_entity_poly.pdbx_strand_id
1 'polypeptide(L)'
;MLGKFERFNRRLSGWCEWLGLAAMLLMMVITCIDVVGAKVFLWPLLGAIDIVMLSQIVAISFAASMSLILGRHIRVEFFFNLLPRRAQAVINSFVLLLGSGLFIAIIW
;
A
#
# COMPACT_ATOMS: atom_id res chain seq x y z
N MET A 1 19.95 -16.52 -19.05
CA MET A 1 18.48 -16.51 -18.86
C MET A 1 18.03 -15.57 -17.73
N LEU A 2 18.81 -15.38 -16.66
CA LEU A 2 18.51 -14.47 -15.54
C LEU A 2 18.27 -12.99 -15.94
N GLY A 3 19.10 -12.41 -16.82
CA GLY A 3 18.97 -11.00 -17.22
C GLY A 3 17.76 -10.64 -18.10
N LYS A 4 17.03 -11.62 -18.66
CA LYS A 4 15.72 -11.38 -19.31
C LYS A 4 14.61 -11.31 -18.25
N PHE A 5 14.69 -12.19 -17.25
CA PHE A 5 13.75 -12.24 -16.13
C PHE A 5 13.81 -10.98 -15.28
N GLU A 6 15.01 -10.46 -15.03
CA GLU A 6 15.21 -9.25 -14.24
C GLU A 6 14.67 -7.99 -14.93
N ARG A 7 14.84 -7.89 -16.25
CA ARG A 7 14.23 -6.82 -17.06
C ARG A 7 12.71 -6.92 -17.12
N PHE A 8 12.18 -8.14 -17.24
CA PHE A 8 10.74 -8.37 -17.18
C PHE A 8 10.18 -7.96 -15.81
N ASN A 9 10.82 -8.38 -14.73
CA ASN A 9 10.42 -8.04 -13.36
C ASN A 9 10.46 -6.53 -13.08
N ARG A 10 11.50 -5.82 -13.55
CA ARG A 10 11.57 -4.35 -13.46
C ARG A 10 10.44 -3.66 -14.22
N ARG A 11 10.10 -4.16 -15.41
CA ARG A 11 9.02 -3.59 -16.23
C ARG A 11 7.65 -3.82 -15.59
N LEU A 12 7.43 -5.02 -15.05
CA LEU A 12 6.22 -5.38 -14.31
C LEU A 12 6.09 -4.54 -13.04
N SER A 13 7.19 -4.38 -12.29
CA SER A 13 7.21 -3.54 -11.08
C SER A 13 6.89 -2.08 -11.40
N GLY A 14 7.45 -1.51 -12.47
CA GLY A 14 7.13 -0.14 -12.87
C GLY A 14 5.67 0.04 -13.31
N TRP A 15 5.09 -0.97 -13.96
CA TRP A 15 3.66 -0.96 -14.28
C TRP A 15 2.79 -1.02 -13.03
N CYS A 16 3.10 -1.92 -12.09
CA CYS A 16 2.40 -2.02 -10.80
C CYS A 16 2.53 -0.73 -9.98
N GLU A 17 3.70 -0.09 -9.97
CA GLU A 17 3.94 1.18 -9.29
C GLU A 17 3.01 2.27 -9.83
N TRP A 18 2.96 2.43 -11.14
CA TRP A 18 2.14 3.45 -11.76
C TRP A 18 0.64 3.19 -11.55
N LEU A 19 0.23 1.92 -11.56
CA LEU A 19 -1.15 1.51 -11.30
C LEU A 19 -1.57 1.78 -9.85
N GLY A 20 -0.69 1.50 -8.88
CA GLY A 20 -0.91 1.81 -7.47
C GLY A 20 -0.99 3.32 -7.21
N LEU A 21 -0.09 4.10 -7.82
CA LEU A 21 -0.11 5.57 -7.78
C LEU A 21 -1.40 6.15 -8.38
N ALA A 22 -1.81 5.65 -9.55
CA ALA A 22 -3.03 6.09 -10.21
C ALA A 22 -4.28 5.80 -9.35
N ALA A 23 -4.36 4.60 -8.75
CA ALA A 23 -5.45 4.23 -7.87
C ALA A 23 -5.51 5.11 -6.60
N MET A 24 -4.35 5.42 -6.01
CA MET A 24 -4.27 6.29 -4.83
C MET A 24 -4.68 7.73 -5.16
N LEU A 25 -4.26 8.27 -6.30
CA LEU A 25 -4.67 9.60 -6.76
C LEU A 25 -6.17 9.66 -7.06
N LEU A 26 -6.71 8.62 -7.70
CA LEU A 26 -8.15 8.52 -7.98
C LEU A 26 -8.98 8.49 -6.70
N MET A 27 -8.55 7.70 -5.71
CA MET A 27 -9.15 7.68 -4.37
C MET A 27 -9.14 9.09 -3.74
N MET A 28 -8.02 9.79 -3.80
CA MET A 28 -7.87 11.14 -3.23
C MET A 28 -8.79 12.16 -3.92
N VAL A 29 -8.87 12.14 -5.24
CA VAL A 29 -9.74 13.04 -5.99
C VAL A 29 -11.22 12.78 -5.67
N ILE A 30 -11.64 11.51 -5.67
CA ILE A 30 -13.04 11.16 -5.41
C ILE A 30 -13.44 11.51 -3.98
N THR A 31 -12.59 11.22 -2.99
CA THR A 31 -12.83 11.63 -1.61
C THR A 31 -12.88 13.14 -1.45
N CYS A 32 -12.02 13.91 -2.14
CA CYS A 32 -12.11 15.37 -2.14
C CYS A 32 -13.45 15.86 -2.73
N ILE A 33 -13.86 15.32 -3.89
CA ILE A 33 -15.13 15.71 -4.53
C ILE A 33 -16.31 15.35 -3.61
N ASP A 34 -16.30 14.17 -3.00
CA ASP A 34 -17.35 13.73 -2.08
C ASP A 34 -17.45 14.63 -0.83
N VAL A 35 -16.32 14.94 -0.19
CA VAL A 35 -16.28 15.82 0.98
C VAL A 35 -16.74 17.24 0.63
N VAL A 36 -16.32 17.77 -0.52
CA VAL A 36 -16.73 19.10 -0.99
C VAL A 36 -18.21 19.11 -1.36
N GLY A 37 -18.70 18.10 -2.09
CA GLY A 37 -20.11 17.97 -2.48
C GLY A 37 -21.03 17.82 -1.27
N ALA A 38 -20.63 16.99 -0.30
CA ALA A 38 -21.38 16.78 0.93
C ALA A 38 -21.40 18.03 1.83
N LYS A 39 -20.27 18.75 1.96
CA LYS A 39 -20.20 19.92 2.86
C LYS A 39 -20.66 21.24 2.25
N VAL A 40 -20.49 21.43 0.94
CA VAL A 40 -20.81 22.71 0.26
C VAL A 40 -22.19 22.66 -0.40
N PHE A 41 -22.56 21.51 -0.99
CA PHE A 41 -23.79 21.36 -1.76
C PHE A 41 -24.88 20.52 -1.06
N LEU A 42 -24.61 19.97 0.14
CA LEU A 42 -25.47 19.00 0.85
C LEU A 42 -25.87 17.79 -0.01
N TRP A 43 -25.09 17.51 -1.07
CA TRP A 43 -25.32 16.41 -2.00
C TRP A 43 -24.09 15.49 -1.94
N PRO A 44 -24.11 14.49 -1.05
CA PRO A 44 -23.08 13.45 -1.05
C PRO A 44 -23.14 12.69 -2.38
N LEU A 45 -21.99 12.27 -2.89
CA LEU A 45 -21.93 11.47 -4.11
C LEU A 45 -22.41 10.06 -3.80
N LEU A 46 -23.59 9.68 -4.31
CA LEU A 46 -24.06 8.29 -4.25
C LEU A 46 -23.03 7.37 -4.92
N GLY A 47 -22.55 6.36 -4.19
CA GLY A 47 -21.55 5.42 -4.67
C GLY A 47 -20.09 5.88 -4.55
N ALA A 48 -19.81 7.04 -3.94
CA ALA A 48 -18.43 7.46 -3.68
C ALA A 48 -17.67 6.44 -2.81
N ILE A 49 -18.33 5.88 -1.80
CA ILE A 49 -17.73 4.89 -0.89
C ILE A 49 -17.28 3.64 -1.64
N ASP A 50 -18.09 3.11 -2.57
CA ASP A 50 -17.75 1.90 -3.32
C ASP A 50 -16.53 2.13 -4.23
N ILE A 51 -16.47 3.28 -4.90
CA ILE A 51 -15.34 3.62 -5.77
C ILE A 51 -14.06 3.84 -4.93
N VAL A 52 -14.18 4.46 -3.76
CA VAL A 52 -13.08 4.63 -2.82
C VAL A 52 -12.60 3.28 -2.28
N MET A 53 -13.49 2.37 -1.89
CA MET A 53 -13.12 1.04 -1.42
C MET A 53 -12.41 0.21 -2.51
N LEU A 54 -12.95 0.19 -3.73
CA LEU A 54 -12.34 -0.54 -4.84
C LEU A 54 -10.97 0.05 -5.21
N SER A 55 -10.87 1.38 -5.30
CA SER A 55 -9.58 2.04 -5.57
C SER A 55 -8.57 1.81 -4.44
N GLN A 56 -9.01 1.76 -3.19
CA GLN A 56 -8.15 1.47 -2.04
C GLN A 56 -7.60 0.04 -2.06
N ILE A 57 -8.40 -0.97 -2.44
CA ILE A 57 -7.94 -2.35 -2.58
C ILE A 57 -6.84 -2.46 -3.65
N VAL A 58 -7.05 -1.80 -4.80
CA VAL A 58 -6.07 -1.73 -5.89
C VAL A 58 -4.80 -1.01 -5.40
N ALA A 59 -4.96 0.17 -4.80
CA ALA A 59 -3.85 0.96 -4.30
C ALA A 59 -3.01 0.17 -3.28
N ILE A 60 -3.63 -0.47 -2.28
CA ILE A 60 -2.91 -1.24 -1.26
C ILE A 60 -2.21 -2.44 -1.89
N SER A 61 -2.89 -3.22 -2.74
CA SER A 61 -2.31 -4.43 -3.34
C SER A 61 -1.04 -4.12 -4.14
N PHE A 62 -1.08 -3.07 -4.96
CA PHE A 62 0.03 -2.69 -5.82
C PHE A 62 1.09 -1.84 -5.10
N ALA A 63 0.69 -0.90 -4.24
CA ALA A 63 1.62 -0.06 -3.47
C ALA A 63 2.33 -0.86 -2.38
N ALA A 64 1.65 -1.79 -1.70
CA ALA A 64 2.28 -2.66 -0.70
C ALA A 64 3.31 -3.58 -1.37
N SER A 65 2.95 -4.23 -2.48
CA SER A 65 3.88 -5.03 -3.28
C SER A 65 5.11 -4.22 -3.71
N MET A 66 4.90 -2.98 -4.19
CA MET A 66 5.99 -2.11 -4.59
C MET A 66 6.88 -1.67 -3.41
N SER A 67 6.27 -1.39 -2.25
CA SER A 67 7.00 -1.04 -1.03
C SER A 67 7.86 -2.19 -0.50
N LEU A 68 7.41 -3.45 -0.67
CA LEU A 68 8.22 -4.64 -0.40
C LEU A 68 9.39 -4.76 -1.38
N ILE A 69 9.15 -4.57 -2.69
CA ILE A 69 10.18 -4.71 -3.73
C ILE A 69 11.27 -3.63 -3.57
N LEU A 70 10.90 -2.39 -3.25
CA LEU A 70 11.88 -1.32 -3.01
C LEU A 70 12.59 -1.46 -1.65
N GLY A 71 12.22 -2.43 -0.80
CA GLY A 71 12.71 -2.52 0.57
C GLY A 71 12.31 -1.29 1.40
N ARG A 72 11.28 -0.57 0.96
CA ARG A 72 10.74 0.67 1.52
C ARG A 72 9.46 0.38 2.31
N HIS A 73 9.44 -0.74 3.04
CA HIS A 73 8.65 -0.78 4.27
C HIS A 73 8.90 0.56 4.98
N ILE A 74 7.86 1.15 5.58
CA ILE A 74 8.00 2.29 6.47
C ILE A 74 8.79 1.78 7.68
N ARG A 75 10.08 1.49 7.49
CA ARG A 75 11.04 1.38 8.54
C ARG A 75 11.11 2.80 9.03
N VAL A 76 10.74 2.96 10.28
CA VAL A 76 11.21 4.07 11.09
C VAL A 76 12.74 3.88 11.21
N GLU A 77 13.49 3.97 10.09
CA GLU A 77 14.91 3.59 10.00
C GLU A 77 15.73 4.40 11.00
N PHE A 78 15.31 5.63 11.26
CA PHE A 78 15.95 6.48 12.27
C PHE A 78 15.94 5.86 13.66
N PHE A 79 14.82 5.30 14.12
CA PHE A 79 14.75 4.69 15.44
C PHE A 79 15.23 3.24 15.44
N PHE A 80 14.93 2.51 14.36
CA PHE A 80 15.26 1.09 14.25
C PHE A 80 16.77 0.87 14.09
N ASN A 81 17.49 1.69 13.33
CA ASN A 81 18.94 1.57 13.16
C ASN A 81 19.75 1.98 14.40
N LEU A 82 19.15 2.75 15.32
CA LEU A 82 19.75 3.05 16.62
C LEU A 82 19.66 1.88 17.61
N LEU A 83 18.81 0.88 17.35
CA LEU A 83 18.61 -0.26 18.25
C LEU A 83 19.67 -1.36 18.03
N PRO A 84 20.12 -2.04 19.10
CA PRO A 84 21.06 -3.16 18.98
C PRO A 84 20.46 -4.31 18.17
N ARG A 85 21.31 -5.04 17.43
CA ARG A 85 20.94 -6.13 16.49
C ARG A 85 19.95 -7.15 17.07
N ARG A 86 20.03 -7.42 18.38
CA ARG A 86 19.11 -8.34 19.08
C ARG A 86 17.69 -7.80 19.18
N ALA A 87 17.53 -6.51 19.48
CA ALA A 87 16.22 -5.87 19.57
C ALA A 87 15.57 -5.75 18.18
N GLN A 88 16.37 -5.42 17.16
CA GLN A 88 15.90 -5.45 15.77
C GLN A 88 15.37 -6.82 15.35
N ALA A 89 16.08 -7.90 15.70
CA ALA A 89 15.66 -9.26 15.38
C ALA A 89 14.32 -9.62 16.04
N VAL A 90 14.14 -9.29 17.32
CA VAL A 90 12.88 -9.54 18.05
C VAL A 90 11.72 -8.78 17.44
N ILE A 91 11.89 -7.48 17.16
CA ILE A 91 10.85 -6.66 16.54
C ILE A 91 10.51 -7.20 15.16
N ASN A 92 11.50 -7.58 14.35
CA ASN A 92 11.26 -8.13 13.02
C ASN A 92 10.47 -9.45 13.08
N SER A 93 10.83 -10.36 13.99
CA SER A 93 10.07 -11.59 14.21
C SER A 93 8.63 -11.31 14.65
N PHE A 94 8.42 -10.33 15.53
CA PHE A 94 7.09 -9.94 15.99
C PHE A 94 6.23 -9.34 14.88
N VAL A 95 6.82 -8.46 14.05
CA VAL A 95 6.15 -7.86 12.89
C VAL A 95 5.77 -8.92 11.86
N LEU A 96 6.66 -9.88 11.56
CA LEU A 96 6.33 -10.98 10.65
C LEU A 96 5.19 -11.86 11.19
N LEU A 97 5.17 -12.13 12.50
CA LEU A 97 4.14 -12.94 13.15
C LEU A 97 2.78 -12.23 13.17
N LEU A 98 2.76 -10.93 13.46
CA LEU A 98 1.56 -10.10 13.34
C LEU A 98 1.07 -10.01 11.89
N GLY A 99 1.99 -9.81 10.94
CA GLY A 99 1.68 -9.75 9.52
C GLY A 99 1.06 -11.06 9.03
N SER A 100 1.63 -12.22 9.40
CA SER A 100 1.06 -13.52 9.04
C SER A 100 -0.32 -13.73 9.65
N GLY A 101 -0.52 -13.38 10.93
CA GLY A 101 -1.82 -13.47 11.59
C GLY A 101 -2.89 -12.60 10.92
N LEU A 102 -2.52 -11.37 10.53
CA LEU A 102 -3.42 -10.46 9.84
C LEU A 102 -3.83 -10.99 8.46
N PHE A 103 -2.89 -11.54 7.68
CA PHE A 103 -3.24 -12.15 6.39
C PHE A 103 -4.13 -13.39 6.52
N ILE A 104 -3.90 -14.23 7.53
CA ILE A 104 -4.79 -15.35 7.83
C ILE A 104 -6.21 -14.85 8.14
N ALA A 105 -6.33 -13.79 8.96
CA ALA A 105 -7.62 -13.22 9.31
C ALA A 105 -8.35 -12.55 8.13
N ILE A 106 -7.63 -11.97 7.16
CA ILE A 106 -8.23 -11.42 5.94
C ILE A 106 -8.74 -12.52 4.99
N ILE A 107 -8.04 -13.65 4.96
CA ILE A 107 -8.42 -14.78 4.11
C ILE A 107 -9.69 -15.49 4.61
N TRP A 108 -9.94 -15.45 5.92
CA TRP A 108 -11.08 -16.08 6.57
C TRP A 108 -12.32 -15.19 6.52
#